data_AF-A0A4Q0AWM7-F1
#
_entry.id   AF-A0A4Q0AWM7-F1
#
_cell.length_a   1.000
_cell.length_b   1.000
_cell.length_c   1.000
_cell.angle_alpha   90.00
_cell.angle_beta   90.00
_cell.angle_gamma   90.00
#
_symmetry.space_group_name_H-M   'P 1'
#
loop_
_entity.id
_entity.type
_entity.pdbx_description
1 polymer ?
#
loop_
_entity_poly.entity_id
_entity_poly.type
_entity_poly.pdbx_seq_one_letter_code
_entity_poly.pdbx_strand_id
1 'polypeptide(L)'
;MAKAANKKLVDVIDKILDACYQYNPDALFILSLMHQYEERGSLSKKQLQGLLQKAGNIPNMPANWLGTLEAIILKMPDRHKIAKENTIAVAMQHIHPDAVYLPLITAILQKYPQHKGALLLQTKCSLHQPLTNAEKVQLKQWEKLLK
;
A
#
# COMPACT_ATOMS: atom_id res chain seq x y z
N MET A 1 12.68 34.86 0.85
CA MET A 1 11.64 35.04 -0.19
C MET A 1 10.59 33.96 0.05
N ALA A 2 9.28 34.17 0.23
CA ALA A 2 8.43 35.33 0.26
C ALA A 2 7.36 35.12 1.36
N LYS A 3 7.26 36.06 2.31
CA LYS A 3 6.23 36.05 3.35
C LYS A 3 4.96 36.64 2.74
N ALA A 4 4.08 35.79 2.20
CA ALA A 4 2.75 36.21 1.77
C ALA A 4 1.90 36.45 3.03
N ALA A 5 1.96 37.68 3.53
CA ALA A 5 1.18 38.16 4.65
C ALA A 5 -0.30 38.23 4.26
N ASN A 6 -1.07 37.17 4.55
CA ASN A 6 -2.52 37.27 4.64
C ASN A 6 -2.90 37.49 6.12
N LYS A 7 -2.93 38.78 6.47
CA LYS A 7 -3.19 39.32 7.80
C LYS A 7 -4.68 39.07 8.15
N LYS A 8 -4.93 38.32 9.24
CA LYS A 8 -6.22 38.04 9.91
C LYS A 8 -6.97 36.73 9.57
N LEU A 9 -6.28 35.63 9.26
CA LEU A 9 -6.77 34.32 9.69
C LEU A 9 -5.94 33.90 10.90
N VAL A 10 -6.59 33.62 12.02
CA VAL A 10 -5.92 32.96 13.15
C VAL A 10 -5.45 31.61 12.64
N ASP A 11 -4.14 31.45 12.47
CA ASP A 11 -3.57 30.15 12.15
C ASP A 11 -3.58 29.28 13.40
N VAL A 12 -4.51 28.33 13.42
CA VAL A 12 -4.67 27.42 14.57
C VAL A 12 -3.49 26.46 14.69
N ILE A 13 -2.81 26.12 13.59
CA ILE A 13 -1.67 25.20 13.61
C ILE A 13 -0.50 25.86 14.34
N ASP A 14 -0.22 27.12 14.00
CA ASP A 14 0.84 27.92 14.62
C ASP A 14 0.62 28.06 16.13
N LYS A 15 -0.60 28.38 16.55
CA LYS A 15 -0.98 28.46 17.98
C LYS A 15 -0.80 27.14 18.74
N ILE A 16 -1.11 26.01 18.10
CA ILE A 16 -0.94 24.69 18.70
C ILE A 16 0.55 24.36 18.81
N LEU A 17 1.37 24.71 17.81
CA LEU A 17 2.81 24.50 17.85
C LEU A 17 3.45 25.29 18.99
N ASP A 18 3.10 26.58 19.12
CA ASP A 18 3.57 27.42 20.22
C ASP A 18 3.15 26.89 21.59
N ALA A 19 1.90 26.47 21.75
CA ALA A 19 1.41 25.89 23.00
C ALA A 19 2.14 24.57 23.35
N CYS A 20 2.38 23.72 22.34
CA CYS A 20 3.16 22.50 22.53
C CYS A 20 4.60 22.78 22.95
N TYR A 21 5.24 23.80 22.34
CA TYR A 21 6.60 24.19 22.66
C TYR A 21 6.72 24.79 24.05
N GLN A 22 5.78 25.65 24.46
CA GLN A 22 5.73 26.21 25.81
C GLN A 22 5.54 25.15 26.88
N TYR A 23 4.76 24.11 26.60
CA TYR A 23 4.55 23.01 27.53
C TYR A 23 5.78 22.08 27.64
N ASN A 24 6.45 21.81 26.52
CA ASN A 24 7.64 20.97 26.49
C ASN A 24 8.67 21.46 25.45
N PRO A 25 9.58 22.36 25.83
CA PRO A 25 10.56 22.94 24.91
C PRO A 25 11.63 21.94 24.47
N ASP A 26 11.87 20.87 25.25
CA ASP A 26 12.85 19.82 24.95
C ASP A 26 12.34 18.81 23.92
N ALA A 27 11.07 18.91 23.51
CA ALA A 27 10.49 18.05 22.50
C ALA A 27 11.06 18.38 21.10
N LEU A 28 12.18 17.73 20.75
CA LEU A 28 12.82 17.82 19.42
C LEU A 28 11.83 17.63 18.26
N PHE A 29 10.81 16.81 18.47
CA PHE A 29 9.72 16.61 17.51
C PHE A 29 8.95 17.91 17.22
N ILE A 30 8.55 18.65 18.26
CA ILE A 30 7.79 19.91 18.11
C ILE A 30 8.67 20.97 17.47
N LEU A 31 9.93 21.09 17.90
CA LEU A 31 10.89 22.01 17.31
C LEU A 31 11.10 21.72 15.81
N SER A 32 11.20 20.45 15.43
CA SER A 32 11.28 20.05 14.02
C SER A 32 10.04 20.43 13.23
N LEU A 33 8.84 20.30 13.81
CA LEU A 33 7.60 20.71 13.16
C LEU A 33 7.51 22.23 13.01
N MET A 34 7.91 23.00 14.02
CA MET A 34 7.93 24.46 13.97
C MET A 34 8.83 24.96 12.84
N HIS A 35 10.08 24.51 12.81
CA HIS A 35 11.03 24.91 11.76
C HIS A 35 10.50 24.59 10.36
N GLN A 36 9.97 23.38 10.19
CA GLN A 36 9.35 22.98 8.95
C GLN A 36 8.12 23.81 8.59
N TYR A 37 7.30 24.19 9.56
CA TYR A 37 6.13 25.03 9.32
C TYR A 37 6.53 26.44 8.90
N GLU A 38 7.57 27.01 9.52
CA GLU A 38 8.13 28.31 9.13
C GLU A 38 8.72 28.29 7.71
N GLU A 39 9.41 27.21 7.33
CA GLU A 39 10.05 27.09 6.01
C GLU A 39 9.05 26.96 4.85
N ARG A 40 8.02 26.12 5.00
CA ARG A 40 7.08 25.79 3.90
C ARG A 40 5.62 26.19 4.13
N GLY A 41 5.29 26.77 5.28
CA GLY A 41 3.93 27.23 5.63
C GLY A 41 2.88 26.12 5.72
N SER A 42 3.29 24.85 5.83
CA SER A 42 2.39 23.70 5.84
C SER A 42 3.00 22.49 6.56
N LEU A 43 2.19 21.52 6.98
CA LEU A 43 2.65 20.23 7.50
C LEU A 43 1.96 19.10 6.73
N SER A 44 2.61 17.93 6.64
CA SER A 44 1.98 16.74 6.07
C SER A 44 0.87 16.20 6.99
N LYS A 45 -0.08 15.45 6.43
CA LYS A 45 -1.18 14.83 7.20
C LYS A 45 -0.70 14.04 8.42
N LYS A 46 0.36 13.25 8.26
CA LYS A 46 0.97 12.46 9.35
C LYS A 46 1.59 13.33 10.44
N GLN A 47 2.18 14.46 10.05
CA GLN A 47 2.75 15.40 11.01
C GLN A 47 1.67 16.13 11.80
N LEU A 48 0.57 16.52 11.14
CA LEU A 48 -0.59 17.09 11.82
C LEU A 48 -1.25 16.08 12.78
N GLN A 49 -1.33 14.81 12.41
CA GLN A 49 -1.79 13.74 13.31
C GLN A 49 -0.85 13.58 14.52
N GLY A 50 0.47 13.58 14.30
CA GLY A 50 1.45 13.55 15.39
C GLY A 50 1.36 14.77 16.30
N LEU A 51 1.12 15.96 15.73
CA LEU A 51 0.88 17.19 16.48
C LEU A 51 -0.38 17.09 17.33
N LEU A 52 -1.50 16.61 16.76
CA LEU A 52 -2.75 16.41 17.48
C LEU A 52 -2.58 15.49 18.69
N GLN A 53 -1.86 14.37 18.51
CA GLN A 53 -1.56 13.44 19.60
C GLN A 53 -0.72 14.08 20.71
N LYS A 54 0.24 14.95 20.37
CA LYS A 54 1.02 15.68 21.38
C LYS A 54 0.20 16.76 22.08
N ALA A 55 -0.59 17.52 21.32
CA ALA A 55 -1.45 18.57 21.84
C ALA A 55 -2.53 18.03 22.79
N GLY A 56 -3.06 16.82 22.53
CA GLY A 56 -4.06 16.16 23.39
C GLY A 56 -3.54 15.75 24.78
N ASN A 57 -2.21 15.68 24.97
CA ASN A 57 -1.62 15.39 26.28
C ASN A 57 -1.43 16.65 27.15
N ILE A 58 -1.74 17.84 26.60
CA ILE A 58 -1.58 19.12 27.30
C ILE A 58 -2.89 19.44 28.03
N PRO A 59 -2.88 19.56 29.38
CA PRO A 59 -4.10 19.67 30.18
C PRO A 59 -4.93 20.94 29.93
N ASN A 60 -4.33 22.00 29.37
CA ASN A 60 -5.00 23.29 29.13
C ASN A 60 -5.13 23.64 27.63
N MET A 61 -5.13 22.64 26.75
CA MET A 61 -5.29 22.87 25.32
C MET A 61 -6.76 23.19 24.96
N PRO A 62 -7.05 24.32 24.29
CA PRO A 62 -8.43 24.64 23.89
C PRO A 62 -9.02 23.60 22.92
N ALA A 63 -10.19 23.06 23.26
CA ALA A 63 -10.86 22.03 22.48
C ALA A 63 -11.24 22.49 21.05
N ASN A 64 -11.55 23.78 20.88
CA ASN A 64 -11.83 24.37 19.58
C ASN A 64 -10.62 24.34 18.63
N TRP A 65 -9.39 24.43 19.16
CA TRP A 65 -8.17 24.32 18.35
C TRP A 65 -7.93 22.89 17.92
N LEU A 66 -8.07 21.92 18.84
CA LEU A 66 -7.98 20.50 18.54
C LEU A 66 -9.01 20.07 17.49
N GLY A 67 -10.27 20.47 17.65
CA GLY A 67 -11.33 20.16 16.68
C GLY A 67 -11.08 20.79 15.30
N THR A 68 -10.49 21.98 15.24
CA THR A 68 -10.10 22.60 13.96
C THR A 68 -8.95 21.84 13.31
N LEU A 69 -7.94 21.43 14.09
CA LEU A 69 -6.82 20.61 13.61
C LEU A 69 -7.31 19.25 13.08
N GLU A 70 -8.23 18.59 13.79
CA GLU A 70 -8.88 17.35 13.34
C GLU A 70 -9.64 17.54 12.03
N ALA A 71 -10.42 18.61 11.91
CA ALA A 71 -11.16 18.93 10.69
C ALA A 71 -10.21 19.18 9.49
N ILE A 72 -9.06 19.84 9.72
CA ILE A 72 -8.03 20.04 8.69
C ILE A 72 -7.46 18.68 8.26
N ILE A 73 -7.11 17.81 9.21
CA ILE A 73 -6.58 16.46 8.94
C ILE A 73 -7.57 15.63 8.13
N LEU A 74 -8.85 15.66 8.49
CA LEU A 74 -9.91 14.89 7.81
C LEU A 74 -10.14 15.37 6.37
N LYS A 75 -9.99 16.68 6.11
CA LYS A 75 -10.09 17.25 4.76
C LYS A 75 -8.89 16.91 3.88
N MET A 76 -7.75 16.50 4.45
CA MET A 76 -6.57 16.15 3.68
C MET A 76 -6.74 14.79 2.99
N PRO A 77 -6.49 14.69 1.68
CA PRO A 77 -6.59 13.43 0.96
C PRO A 77 -5.56 12.44 1.49
N ASP A 78 -6.00 11.20 1.74
CA ASP A 78 -5.09 10.11 2.03
C ASP A 78 -4.32 9.75 0.76
N ARG A 79 -3.04 10.13 0.73
CA ARG A 79 -2.08 9.55 -0.21
C ARG A 79 -1.74 8.16 0.28
N HIS A 80 -2.70 7.24 0.22
CA HIS A 80 -2.41 5.83 0.36
C HIS A 80 -1.47 5.44 -0.76
N LYS A 81 -0.24 5.13 -0.36
CA LYS A 81 0.71 4.42 -1.21
C LYS A 81 -0.01 3.14 -1.64
N ILE A 82 -0.43 3.07 -2.90
CA ILE A 82 -0.82 1.83 -3.57
C ILE A 82 0.46 0.98 -3.64
N ALA A 83 0.91 0.45 -2.51
CA ALA A 83 2.11 -0.36 -2.37
C ALA A 83 2.22 -0.80 -0.91
N LYS A 84 1.49 -1.85 -0.54
CA LYS A 84 1.99 -2.93 0.33
C LYS A 84 1.01 -4.08 0.55
N GLU A 85 -0.29 -3.88 0.37
CA GLU A 85 -1.26 -4.99 0.55
C GLU A 85 -1.52 -5.79 -0.73
N ASN A 86 -1.33 -5.21 -1.92
CA ASN A 86 -1.48 -5.96 -3.17
C ASN A 86 -0.28 -6.85 -3.52
N THR A 87 0.88 -6.76 -2.88
CA THR A 87 2.03 -7.58 -3.30
C THR A 87 1.90 -9.03 -2.81
N ILE A 88 1.28 -9.28 -1.66
CA ILE A 88 1.09 -10.65 -1.15
C ILE A 88 -0.11 -11.31 -1.85
N ALA A 89 -1.20 -10.57 -2.08
CA ALA A 89 -2.36 -11.09 -2.81
C ALA A 89 -2.06 -11.36 -4.30
N VAL A 90 -1.25 -10.51 -4.97
CA VAL A 90 -0.87 -10.73 -6.38
C VAL A 90 0.19 -11.82 -6.54
N ALA A 91 1.03 -12.08 -5.53
CA ALA A 91 1.93 -13.23 -5.54
C ALA A 91 1.17 -14.57 -5.49
N MET A 92 0.01 -14.63 -4.84
CA MET A 92 -0.83 -15.84 -4.81
C MET A 92 -1.76 -15.97 -6.03
N GLN A 93 -2.00 -14.90 -6.79
CA GLN A 93 -2.84 -14.93 -8.01
C GLN A 93 -2.13 -15.48 -9.25
N HIS A 94 -0.81 -15.74 -9.18
CA HIS A 94 -0.08 -16.40 -10.26
C HIS A 94 -0.01 -17.92 -10.11
N ILE A 95 -0.70 -18.51 -9.12
CA ILE A 95 -1.00 -19.93 -9.19
C ILE A 95 -2.08 -20.09 -10.26
N HIS A 96 -1.64 -20.19 -11.51
CA HIS A 96 -2.49 -20.64 -12.61
C HIS A 96 -3.15 -21.93 -12.11
N PRO A 97 -4.49 -22.02 -12.05
CA PRO A 97 -5.17 -23.19 -11.48
C PRO A 97 -4.77 -24.50 -12.18
N ASP A 98 -4.24 -24.40 -13.41
CA ASP A 98 -3.74 -25.53 -14.20
C ASP A 98 -2.23 -25.79 -14.03
N ALA A 99 -1.51 -25.06 -13.17
CA ALA A 99 -0.10 -25.31 -12.85
C ALA A 99 0.12 -26.70 -12.24
N VAL A 100 -0.94 -27.28 -11.66
CA VAL A 100 -0.97 -28.66 -11.15
C VAL A 100 -0.67 -29.70 -12.26
N TYR A 101 -0.92 -29.36 -13.53
CA TYR A 101 -0.77 -30.28 -14.67
C TYR A 101 0.60 -30.24 -15.35
N LEU A 102 1.41 -29.20 -15.10
CA LEU A 102 2.77 -29.06 -15.62
C LEU A 102 3.71 -30.26 -15.34
N PRO A 103 3.78 -30.81 -14.11
CA PRO A 103 4.64 -31.97 -13.84
C PRO A 103 4.20 -33.19 -14.64
N LEU A 104 2.89 -33.37 -14.84
CA LEU A 104 2.32 -34.50 -15.55
C LEU A 104 2.57 -34.40 -17.06
N ILE A 105 2.40 -33.21 -17.65
CA ILE A 105 2.77 -32.94 -19.05
C ILE A 105 4.27 -33.21 -19.28
N THR A 106 5.11 -32.78 -18.34
CA THR A 106 6.57 -33.01 -18.42
C THR A 106 6.91 -34.50 -18.36
N ALA A 107 6.26 -35.28 -17.48
CA ALA A 107 6.44 -36.73 -17.41
C ALA A 107 6.04 -37.44 -18.71
N ILE A 108 4.95 -37.00 -19.36
CA ILE A 108 4.52 -37.54 -20.68
C ILE A 108 5.58 -37.25 -21.74
N LEU A 109 6.09 -36.02 -21.81
CA LEU A 109 7.10 -35.62 -22.79
C LEU A 109 8.45 -36.28 -22.55
N GLN A 110 8.79 -36.65 -21.32
CA GLN A 110 9.99 -37.44 -21.03
C GLN A 110 9.93 -38.85 -21.61
N LYS A 111 8.77 -39.53 -21.54
CA LYS A 111 8.58 -40.88 -22.12
C LYS A 111 8.30 -40.82 -23.63
N TYR A 112 7.60 -39.78 -24.09
CA TYR A 112 7.17 -39.59 -25.47
C TYR A 112 7.44 -38.15 -25.95
N PRO A 113 8.69 -37.81 -26.34
CA PRO A 113 9.08 -36.44 -26.67
C PRO A 113 8.39 -35.88 -27.92
N GLN A 114 7.86 -36.73 -28.80
CA GLN A 114 7.14 -36.34 -30.01
C GLN A 114 5.61 -36.30 -29.83
N HIS A 115 5.11 -36.40 -28.60
CA HIS A 115 3.67 -36.44 -28.35
C HIS A 115 3.03 -35.06 -28.60
N LYS A 116 2.44 -34.88 -29.78
CA LYS A 116 1.82 -33.63 -30.27
C LYS A 116 0.83 -32.99 -29.28
N GLY A 117 0.02 -33.80 -28.58
CA GLY A 117 -0.94 -33.33 -27.59
C GLY A 117 -0.27 -32.69 -26.36
N ALA A 118 0.61 -33.40 -25.67
CA ALA A 118 1.40 -32.90 -24.56
C ALA A 118 2.25 -31.66 -24.91
N LEU A 119 2.84 -31.59 -26.11
CA LEU A 119 3.56 -30.39 -26.57
C LEU A 119 2.63 -29.17 -26.68
N LEU A 120 1.43 -29.35 -27.25
CA LEU A 120 0.42 -28.30 -27.33
C LEU A 120 0.01 -27.80 -25.93
N LEU A 121 -0.21 -28.72 -24.98
CA LEU A 121 -0.57 -28.34 -23.60
C LEU A 121 0.59 -27.62 -22.89
N GLN A 122 1.84 -28.04 -23.11
CA GLN A 122 3.01 -27.36 -22.58
C GLN A 122 3.09 -25.92 -23.11
N THR A 123 2.92 -25.71 -24.42
CA THR A 123 2.89 -24.37 -25.02
C THR A 123 1.75 -23.52 -24.44
N LYS A 124 0.56 -24.09 -24.26
CA LYS A 124 -0.58 -23.38 -23.65
C LYS A 124 -0.28 -22.94 -22.21
N CYS A 125 0.31 -23.81 -21.41
CA CYS A 125 0.72 -23.45 -20.05
C CYS A 125 1.82 -22.39 -20.03
N SER A 126 2.79 -22.44 -20.96
CA SER A 126 3.83 -21.40 -21.11
C SER A 126 3.26 -20.04 -21.52
N LEU A 127 2.15 -20.04 -22.27
CA LEU A 127 1.43 -18.83 -22.70
C LEU A 127 0.35 -18.39 -21.69
N HIS A 128 0.30 -18.98 -20.50
CA HIS A 128 -0.74 -18.71 -19.48
C HIS A 128 -2.18 -18.85 -20.01
N GLN A 129 -2.39 -19.76 -20.96
CA GLN A 129 -3.71 -20.06 -21.49
C GLN A 129 -4.38 -21.16 -20.65
N PRO A 130 -5.65 -21.00 -20.26
CA PRO A 130 -6.37 -22.00 -19.48
C PRO A 130 -6.62 -23.27 -20.30
N LEU A 131 -6.49 -24.43 -19.66
CA LEU A 131 -6.79 -25.71 -20.29
C LEU A 131 -8.30 -25.95 -20.31
N THR A 132 -8.81 -26.41 -21.44
CA THR A 132 -10.22 -26.78 -21.57
C THR A 132 -10.51 -28.08 -20.82
N ASN A 133 -11.79 -28.30 -20.45
CA ASN A 133 -12.19 -29.52 -19.74
C ASN A 133 -11.92 -30.80 -20.56
N ALA A 134 -12.03 -30.75 -21.88
CA ALA A 134 -11.70 -31.86 -22.76
C ALA A 134 -10.19 -32.21 -22.69
N GLU A 135 -9.32 -31.20 -22.70
CA GLU A 135 -7.87 -31.36 -22.59
C GLU A 135 -7.46 -31.92 -21.23
N LYS A 136 -8.12 -31.48 -20.15
CA LYS A 136 -7.90 -32.03 -18.80
C LYS A 136 -8.26 -33.52 -18.71
N VAL A 137 -9.34 -33.94 -19.36
CA VAL A 137 -9.76 -35.35 -19.42
C VAL A 137 -8.77 -36.18 -20.26
N GLN A 138 -8.34 -35.67 -21.42
CA GLN A 138 -7.34 -36.31 -22.26
C GLN A 138 -6.00 -36.47 -21.55
N LEU A 139 -5.56 -35.44 -20.82
CA LEU A 139 -4.33 -35.48 -20.04
C LEU A 139 -4.35 -36.59 -18.97
N LYS A 140 -5.48 -36.79 -18.28
CA LYS A 140 -5.67 -37.91 -17.34
C LYS A 140 -5.72 -39.27 -18.03
N GLN A 141 -6.14 -39.35 -19.29
CA GLN A 141 -6.07 -40.58 -20.08
C GLN A 141 -4.63 -40.90 -20.47
N TRP A 142 -3.86 -39.91 -20.89
CA TRP A 142 -2.43 -40.07 -21.22
C TRP A 142 -1.59 -40.45 -20.00
N GLU A 143 -1.93 -39.96 -18.81
CA GLU A 143 -1.32 -40.39 -17.55
C GLU A 143 -1.43 -41.91 -17.35
N LYS A 144 -2.56 -42.53 -17.70
CA LYS A 144 -2.74 -43.98 -17.56
C LYS A 144 -1.83 -44.78 -18.50
N LEU A 145 -1.43 -44.18 -19.63
CA LEU A 145 -0.50 -44.77 -20.60
C LEU A 145 0.97 -44.61 -20.19
N LEU A 146 1.25 -43.79 -19.15
CA LEU A 146 2.59 -43.69 -18.57
C LEU A 146 2.96 -44.87 -17.67
N LYS A 147 1.99 -45.69 -17.23
CA LYS A 147 2.26 -46.97 -16.57
C LYS A 147 3.02 -47.96 -17.46
#